data_AF-A0A4Q5RUW4-F1
#
_entry.id   AF-A0A4Q5RUW4-F1
#
_cell.length_a   1.000
_cell.length_b   1.000
_cell.length_c   1.000
_cell.angle_alpha   90.00
_cell.angle_beta   90.00
_cell.angle_gamma   90.00
#
_symmetry.space_group_name_H-M   'P 1'
#
loop_
_entity.id
_entity.type
_entity.pdbx_description
1 polymer ?
#
loop_
_entity_poly.entity_id
_entity_poly.type
_entity_poly.pdbx_seq_one_letter_code
_entity_poly.pdbx_strand_id
1 'polypeptide(L)' 'MTDLIQRLIAAHSLLNREIRREVARRFPDGNRLVRLKKERLAVKDRLFRHFPDASQMRRVARGVIRRTRTA' A
#
# COMPACT_ATOMS: atom_id res chain seq x y z
N MET A 1 -19.85 0.29 -0.36
CA MET A 1 -18.80 -0.60 -0.92
C MET A 1 -17.43 0.08 -1.11
N THR A 2 -17.30 1.40 -0.98
CA THR A 2 -16.05 2.16 -1.23
C THR A 2 -15.09 2.29 -0.04
N ASP A 3 -15.52 2.01 1.20
CA ASP A 3 -14.71 2.26 2.40
C ASP A 3 -13.58 1.23 2.61
N LEU A 4 -13.89 -0.07 2.46
CA LEU A 4 -12.91 -1.15 2.58
C LEU A 4 -11.75 -0.98 1.59
N ILE A 5 -12.07 -0.56 0.38
CA ILE A 5 -11.11 -0.34 -0.71
C ILE A 5 -10.20 0.84 -0.39
N GLN A 6 -10.78 1.95 0.09
CA GLN A 6 -10.00 3.11 0.52
C GLN A 6 -9.05 2.74 1.66
N ARG A 7 -9.51 1.95 2.65
CA ARG A 7 -8.67 1.45 3.74
C ARG A 7 -7.53 0.56 3.25
N LEU A 8 -7.79 -0.34 2.31
CA LEU A 8 -6.77 -1.21 1.71
C LEU A 8 -5.71 -0.39 0.93
N ILE A 9 -6.14 0.62 0.19
CA ILE A 9 -5.23 1.54 -0.53
C ILE A 9 -4.40 2.38 0.44
N ALA A 10 -5.02 2.88 1.52
CA ALA A 10 -4.34 3.62 2.56
C ALA A 10 -3.29 2.74 3.27
N ALA A 11 -3.66 1.51 3.63
CA ALA A 11 -2.74 0.52 4.20
C ALA A 11 -1.58 0.20 3.26
N HIS A 12 -1.85 0.00 1.96
CA HIS A 12 -0.81 -0.23 0.96
C HIS A 12 0.15 0.97 0.83
N SER A 13 -0.39 2.19 0.87
CA SER A 13 0.41 3.42 0.80
C SER A 13 1.29 3.60 2.05
N LEU A 14 0.73 3.28 3.23
CA LEU A 14 1.46 3.32 4.49
C LEU A 14 2.60 2.28 4.51
N LEU A 15 2.34 1.06 4.06
CA LEU A 15 3.36 0.01 3.92
C LEU A 15 4.48 0.42 2.94
N ASN A 16 4.15 1.03 1.79
CA ASN A 16 5.17 1.54 0.87
C ASN A 16 5.99 2.67 1.49
N ARG A 17 5.37 3.56 2.29
CA ARG A 17 6.10 4.62 3.01
C ARG A 17 7.04 4.02 4.05
N GLU A 18 6.59 3.02 4.80
CA GLU A 18 7.40 2.35 5.81
C GLU A 18 8.56 1.58 5.17
N ILE A 19 8.35 0.89 4.05
CA ILE A 19 9.43 0.25 3.27
C ILE A 19 10.44 1.29 2.80
N ARG A 20 10.00 2.41 2.24
CA ARG A 20 10.92 3.48 1.79
C ARG A 20 11.70 4.08 2.95
N ARG A 21 11.05 4.29 4.10
CA ARG A 21 11.71 4.75 5.32
C ARG A 21 12.75 3.76 5.82
N GLU A 22 12.43 2.47 5.84
CA GLU A 22 13.32 1.42 6.30
C GLU A 22 14.53 1.25 5.36
N VAL A 23 14.33 1.33 4.05
CA VAL A 23 15.44 1.36 3.06
C VAL A 23 16.31 2.60 3.20
N ALA A 24 15.72 3.75 3.54
CA ALA A 24 16.44 5.00 3.72
C ALA A 24 17.15 5.12 5.09
N ARG A 25 17.01 4.13 5.99
CA ARG A 25 17.76 4.12 7.26
C ARG A 25 19.24 3.85 7.02
N ARG A 26 20.09 4.43 7.87
CA ARG A 26 21.55 4.23 7.87
C ARG A 26 21.95 2.77 8.15
N PHE A 27 21.13 2.04 8.89
CA PHE A 27 21.22 0.59 9.07
C PHE A 27 19.84 -0.04 8.83
N PRO A 28 19.57 -0.54 7.62
CA PRO A 28 18.29 -1.16 7.30
C PRO A 28 18.17 -2.55 7.95
N ASP A 29 17.04 -2.82 8.60
CA ASP A 29 16.73 -4.16 9.09
C ASP A 29 16.14 -5.01 7.95
N GLY A 30 16.93 -5.96 7.46
CA GLY A 30 16.54 -6.87 6.39
C GLY A 30 15.31 -7.73 6.74
N ASN A 31 15.19 -8.17 7.99
CA ASN A 31 14.05 -8.97 8.45
C ASN A 31 12.79 -8.13 8.49
N ARG A 32 12.89 -6.89 8.98
CA ARG A 32 11.79 -5.92 8.95
C ARG A 32 11.36 -5.60 7.52
N LEU A 33 12.30 -5.44 6.59
CA LEU A 33 12.03 -5.23 5.17
C LEU A 33 11.30 -6.41 4.52
N VAL A 34 11.73 -7.64 4.80
CA VAL A 34 11.05 -8.85 4.29
C VAL A 34 9.63 -8.94 4.84
N ARG A 35 9.43 -8.64 6.13
CA ARG A 35 8.11 -8.65 6.75
C ARG A 35 7.18 -7.62 6.13
N LEU A 36 7.64 -6.38 5.97
CA LEU A 36 6.88 -5.31 5.30
C LEU A 36 6.55 -5.65 3.84
N LYS A 37 7.48 -6.29 3.10
CA LYS A 37 7.23 -6.75 1.73
C LYS A 37 6.17 -7.87 1.68
N LYS A 38 6.20 -8.82 2.63
CA LYS A 38 5.18 -9.88 2.76
C LYS A 38 3.81 -9.30 3.09
N GLU A 39 3.73 -8.37 4.03
CA GLU A 39 2.48 -7.67 4.37
C GLU A 39 1.94 -6.89 3.17
N ARG A 40 2.81 -6.19 2.43
CA ARG A 40 2.42 -5.50 1.19
C ARG A 40 1.87 -6.46 0.14
N LEU A 41 2.47 -7.65 0.01
CA LEU A 41 2.01 -8.69 -0.92
C LEU A 41 0.63 -9.21 -0.51
N ALA A 42 0.42 -9.53 0.77
CA ALA A 42 -0.88 -9.97 1.26
C ALA A 42 -1.99 -8.93 1.04
N VAL A 43 -1.69 -7.63 1.25
CA VAL A 43 -2.63 -6.53 0.95
C VAL A 43 -2.90 -6.43 -0.55
N LYS A 44 -1.88 -6.60 -1.38
CA LYS A 44 -2.02 -6.62 -2.85
C LYS A 44 -2.89 -7.80 -3.30
N ASP A 45 -2.67 -9.00 -2.77
CA ASP A 45 -3.44 -10.19 -3.12
C ASP A 45 -4.91 -10.04 -2.69
N ARG A 46 -5.15 -9.44 -1.51
CA ARG A 46 -6.50 -9.11 -1.07
C ARG A 46 -7.17 -8.07 -1.98
N LEU A 47 -6.43 -7.08 -2.44
CA LEU A 47 -6.92 -6.09 -3.41
C LEU A 47 -7.23 -6.73 -4.76
N PHE A 48 -6.38 -7.62 -5.28
CA PHE A 48 -6.61 -8.35 -6.52
C PHE A 48 -7.86 -9.25 -6.45
N ARG A 49 -8.14 -9.84 -5.28
CA ARG A 49 -9.35 -10.63 -5.06
C ARG A 49 -10.63 -9.80 -5.11
N HIS A 50 -10.56 -8.50 -4.84
CA HIS A 50 -11.68 -7.56 -4.90
C HIS A 50 -11.72 -6.73 -6.19
N PHE A 51 -10.58 -6.58 -6.87
CA PHE A 51 -10.43 -5.87 -8.14
C PHE A 51 -9.73 -6.78 -9.15
N PRO A 52 -10.48 -7.43 -10.06
CA PRO A 52 -9.87 -8.19 -11.15
C PRO A 52 -9.07 -7.30 -12.13
N ASP A 53 -9.32 -5.99 -12.12
CA ASP A 53 -8.66 -5.03 -13.01
C ASP A 53 -7.68 -4.10 -12.27
N ALA A 54 -6.38 -4.37 -12.46
CA ALA A 54 -5.28 -3.58 -11.92
C ALA A 54 -5.26 -2.13 -12.43
N SER A 55 -5.89 -1.84 -13.58
CA SER A 55 -5.97 -0.49 -14.15
C SER A 55 -6.96 0.38 -13.39
N GLN A 56 -8.09 -0.19 -12.95
CA GLN A 56 -9.06 0.47 -12.07
C GLN A 56 -8.45 0.78 -10.69
N MET A 57 -7.70 -0.17 -10.12
CA MET A 57 -6.99 0.04 -8.86
C MET A 57 -6.05 1.25 -8.92
N ARG A 58 -5.30 1.44 -10.01
CA ARG A 58 -4.40 2.59 -10.19
C ARG A 58 -5.15 3.92 -10.23
N ARG A 59 -6.33 3.96 -10.86
CA ARG A 59 -7.19 5.16 -10.89
C ARG A 59 -7.70 5.51 -9.49
N VAL A 60 -8.25 4.54 -8.77
CA VAL A 60 -8.77 4.75 -7.40
C VAL A 60 -7.63 5.13 -6.46
N ALA A 61 -6.47 4.44 -6.55
CA ALA A 61 -5.30 4.75 -5.75
C ALA A 61 -4.80 6.18 -5.96
N ARG A 62 -4.76 6.67 -7.21
CA ARG A 62 -4.41 8.08 -7.50
C ARG A 62 -5.40 9.06 -6.88
N GLY A 63 -6.70 8.74 -6.91
CA GLY A 63 -7.74 9.55 -6.26
C GLY A 63 -7.59 9.61 -4.74
N VAL A 64 -7.34 8.47 -4.09
CA VAL A 64 -7.14 8.38 -2.63
C VAL A 64 -5.87 9.08 -2.20
N ILE A 65 -4.74 8.86 -2.89
CA ILE A 65 -3.45 9.51 -2.58
C ILE A 65 -3.59 11.03 -2.65
N ARG A 66 -4.33 11.56 -3.64
CA ARG A 66 -4.58 13.00 -3.76
C ARG A 66 -5.38 13.52 -2.56
N ARG A 67 -6.38 12.77 -2.09
CA ARG A 67 -7.22 13.13 -0.94
C ARG A 67 -6.46 13.10 0.40
N THR A 68 -5.60 12.11 0.60
CA THR A 68 -4.80 11.97 1.83
C THR A 68 -3.67 12.98 1.94
N ARG A 69 -3.34 13.71 0.87
CA ARG A 69 -2.29 14.73 0.87
C ARG A 69 -2.82 16.13 1.20
N THR A 70 -4.15 16.28 1.25
CA THR A 70 -4.86 17.54 1.47
C THR A 70 -5.60 17.58 2.82
N ALA A 71 -5.32 16.65 3.73
CA ALA A 71 -5.89 16.60 5.08
C ALA A 71 -4.77 16.72 6.12
#